data_AF-A0A2E6XMN4-F1
#
_entry.id   AF-A0A2E6XMN4-F1
#
_cell.length_a   1.000
_cell.length_b   1.000
_cell.length_c   1.000
_cell.angle_alpha   90.00
_cell.angle_beta   90.00
_cell.angle_gamma   90.00
#
_symmetry.space_group_name_H-M   'P 1'
#
loop_
_entity.id
_entity.type
_entity.pdbx_description
1 polymer ?
#
loop_
_entity_poly.entity_id
_entity_poly.type
_entity_poly.pdbx_seq_one_letter_code
_entity_poly.pdbx_strand_id
1 'polypeptide(L)'
;MKKIFALTVAFIAGLAMTANAGDLAPGQMTKCNDAKSITFENAGPANKSADKFGYTDNDRGGANLVVWKSANFTTVPVTLGPNDNNDSVNGTDGGRTGLPQRGGMGKHKVTFHAQNAFSRGDSIGDISGLVTITNTGTNNVTVSCN
;
A
#
# COMPACT_ATOMS: atom_id res chain seq x y z
N MET A 1 -11.80 7.28 -44.98
CA MET A 1 -11.75 6.06 -44.13
C MET A 1 -10.50 5.97 -43.25
N LYS A 2 -9.29 6.29 -43.70
CA LYS A 2 -8.06 6.25 -42.87
C LYS A 2 -8.10 7.14 -41.61
N LYS A 3 -8.73 8.31 -41.67
CA LYS A 3 -8.79 9.28 -40.55
C LYS A 3 -9.67 8.83 -39.38
N ILE A 4 -10.68 7.99 -39.64
CA ILE A 4 -11.58 7.44 -38.61
C ILE A 4 -10.89 6.30 -37.84
N PHE A 5 -10.05 5.53 -38.54
CA PHE A 5 -9.27 4.43 -37.95
C PHE A 5 -8.20 4.94 -36.96
N ALA A 6 -7.52 6.04 -37.30
CA ALA A 6 -6.55 6.64 -36.39
C ALA A 6 -7.20 7.18 -35.10
N LEU A 7 -8.40 7.74 -35.20
CA LEU A 7 -9.12 8.29 -34.05
C LEU A 7 -9.62 7.19 -33.10
N THR A 8 -10.05 6.04 -33.64
CA THR A 8 -10.47 4.88 -32.84
C THR A 8 -9.29 4.17 -32.18
N VAL A 9 -8.14 4.04 -32.86
CA VAL A 9 -6.91 3.52 -32.23
C VAL A 9 -6.38 4.47 -31.16
N ALA A 10 -6.44 5.79 -31.37
CA ALA A 10 -6.06 6.77 -30.34
C ALA A 10 -7.03 6.77 -29.14
N PHE A 11 -8.32 6.48 -29.36
CA PHE A 11 -9.30 6.35 -28.28
C PHE A 11 -9.11 5.05 -27.48
N ILE A 12 -8.81 3.93 -28.15
CA ILE A 12 -8.48 2.65 -27.50
C ILE A 12 -7.12 2.74 -26.78
N ALA A 13 -6.14 3.45 -27.33
CA ALA A 13 -4.86 3.69 -26.69
C ALA A 13 -4.95 4.72 -25.54
N GLY A 14 -5.87 5.69 -25.62
CA GLY A 14 -6.14 6.67 -24.57
C GLY A 14 -7.01 6.14 -23.41
N LEU A 15 -7.68 4.99 -23.62
CA LEU A 15 -8.44 4.26 -22.61
C LEU A 15 -7.59 3.30 -21.78
N ALA A 16 -6.26 3.24 -22.00
CA ALA A 16 -5.33 2.81 -20.96
C ALA A 16 -5.25 3.88 -19.85
N MET A 17 -6.42 4.29 -19.35
CA MET A 17 -6.54 5.03 -18.11
C MET A 17 -6.04 4.05 -17.05
N THR A 18 -4.90 4.37 -16.44
CA THR A 18 -4.56 3.79 -15.15
C THR A 18 -5.81 3.98 -14.29
N ALA A 19 -6.44 2.88 -13.89
CA ALA A 19 -7.58 2.92 -13.02
C ALA A 19 -7.05 3.36 -11.66
N ASN A 20 -6.87 4.67 -11.47
CA ASN A 20 -6.60 5.23 -10.15
C ASN A 20 -7.83 4.91 -9.32
N ALA A 21 -7.67 3.98 -8.39
CA ALA A 21 -8.69 3.63 -7.42
C ALA A 21 -8.91 4.76 -6.39
N GLY A 22 -8.17 5.86 -6.49
CA GLY A 22 -8.37 7.12 -5.78
C GLY A 22 -7.92 7.06 -4.32
N ASP A 23 -8.18 8.14 -3.58
CA ASP A 23 -8.02 8.14 -2.13
C ASP A 23 -9.19 7.42 -1.47
N LEU A 24 -8.87 6.35 -0.74
CA LEU A 24 -9.79 5.50 -0.03
C LEU A 24 -9.91 5.97 1.42
N ALA A 25 -11.03 6.59 1.77
CA ALA A 25 -11.30 7.02 3.15
C ALA A 25 -11.58 5.82 4.07
N PRO A 26 -11.48 5.99 5.40
CA PRO A 26 -11.83 4.94 6.37
C PRO A 26 -13.20 4.31 6.11
N GLY A 27 -13.25 2.98 6.11
CA GLY A 27 -14.46 2.19 5.87
C GLY A 27 -14.84 2.05 4.38
N GLN A 28 -14.19 2.78 3.47
CA GLN A 28 -14.46 2.65 2.05
C GLN A 28 -13.79 1.42 1.44
N MET A 29 -14.34 1.01 0.30
CA MET A 29 -13.86 -0.10 -0.51
C MET A 29 -13.67 0.33 -1.96
N THR A 30 -12.64 -0.19 -2.60
CA THR A 30 -12.40 -0.07 -4.03
C THR A 30 -12.03 -1.42 -4.64
N LYS A 31 -12.04 -1.50 -5.97
CA LYS A 31 -11.77 -2.73 -6.72
C LYS A 31 -10.81 -2.46 -7.86
N CYS A 32 -9.91 -3.39 -8.08
CA CYS A 32 -9.00 -3.38 -9.22
C CYS A 32 -9.13 -4.72 -9.93
N ASN A 33 -9.38 -4.68 -11.23
CA ASN A 33 -9.59 -5.88 -12.03
C ASN A 33 -8.48 -6.01 -13.06
N ASP A 34 -7.86 -7.19 -13.11
CA ASP A 34 -6.77 -7.53 -14.03
C ASP A 34 -5.60 -6.54 -14.01
N ALA A 35 -5.33 -5.97 -12.82
CA ALA A 35 -4.22 -5.04 -12.62
C ALA A 35 -2.88 -5.78 -12.69
N LYS A 36 -1.91 -5.21 -13.41
CA LYS A 36 -0.51 -5.65 -13.42
C LYS A 36 0.21 -5.26 -12.15
N SER A 37 -0.18 -4.13 -11.56
CA SER A 37 0.31 -3.67 -10.26
C SER A 37 -0.76 -2.92 -9.48
N ILE A 38 -0.71 -3.06 -8.15
CA ILE A 38 -1.54 -2.29 -7.23
C ILE A 38 -0.63 -1.66 -6.19
N THR A 39 -0.63 -0.34 -6.08
CA THR A 39 0.15 0.40 -5.08
C THR A 39 -0.77 0.97 -4.02
N PHE A 40 -0.39 0.77 -2.77
CA PHE A 40 -1.01 1.42 -1.61
C PHE A 40 -0.02 2.40 -1.03
N GLU A 41 -0.46 3.64 -0.82
CA GLU A 41 0.36 4.70 -0.24
C GLU A 41 -0.43 5.43 0.85
N ASN A 42 0.24 5.67 1.97
CA ASN A 42 -0.24 6.53 3.03
C ASN A 42 0.90 7.46 3.43
N ALA A 43 0.72 8.76 3.22
CA ALA A 43 1.69 9.78 3.64
C ALA A 43 1.83 9.86 5.17
N GLY A 44 0.87 9.32 5.91
CA GLY A 44 0.78 9.40 7.37
C GLY A 44 0.27 10.76 7.81
N PRO A 45 -0.49 10.84 8.91
CA PRO A 45 -0.75 12.11 9.53
C PRO A 45 0.57 12.71 10.05
N ALA A 46 0.71 14.03 10.01
CA ALA A 46 1.86 14.68 10.63
C ALA A 46 1.90 14.34 12.13
N ASN A 47 3.08 13.96 12.64
CA ASN A 47 3.28 13.64 14.06
C ASN A 47 2.79 14.80 14.94
N LYS A 48 1.83 14.51 15.81
CA LYS A 48 1.31 15.45 16.81
C LYS A 48 1.86 15.02 18.16
N SER A 49 2.95 15.65 18.56
CA SER A 49 3.44 15.54 19.94
C SER A 49 2.42 16.16 20.87
N ALA A 50 1.95 15.41 21.87
CA ALA A 50 1.04 15.99 22.85
C ALA A 50 1.28 15.59 24.31
N ASP A 51 2.45 15.03 24.63
CA ASP A 51 2.80 14.88 26.05
C ASP A 51 4.21 15.29 26.45
N LYS A 52 4.31 15.61 27.74
CA LYS A 52 5.47 15.92 28.57
C LYS A 52 6.63 14.93 28.43
N PHE A 53 6.36 13.68 28.02
CA PHE A 53 7.37 12.63 27.84
C PHE A 53 7.77 12.39 26.37
N GLY A 54 7.29 13.20 25.44
CA GLY A 54 7.74 13.17 24.04
C GLY A 54 7.12 12.09 23.17
N TYR A 55 6.02 11.46 23.60
CA TYR A 55 5.24 10.58 22.73
C TYR A 55 4.29 11.37 21.83
N THR A 56 4.04 10.78 20.66
CA THR A 56 3.12 11.25 19.63
C THR A 56 1.72 10.66 19.89
N ASP A 57 0.71 11.52 19.94
CA ASP A 57 -0.69 11.10 20.17
C ASP A 57 -1.26 10.29 19.00
N ASN A 58 -0.58 10.34 17.85
CA ASN A 58 -1.00 9.74 16.60
C ASN A 58 0.00 8.73 16.04
N ASP A 59 0.86 8.15 16.89
CA ASP A 59 1.78 7.06 16.50
C ASP A 59 1.06 5.80 15.99
N ARG A 60 -0.27 5.74 16.13
CA ARG A 60 -1.14 4.71 15.53
C ARG A 60 -1.69 5.13 14.15
N GLY A 61 -1.16 6.20 13.56
CA GLY A 61 -1.59 6.85 12.31
C GLY A 61 -1.32 6.08 11.03
N GLY A 62 -1.05 4.78 11.13
CA GLY A 62 -0.88 3.91 9.98
C GLY A 62 -2.17 3.69 9.19
N ALA A 63 -2.02 3.30 7.94
CA ALA A 63 -3.13 2.80 7.13
C ALA A 63 -3.29 1.31 7.37
N ASN A 64 -4.53 0.84 7.44
CA ASN A 64 -4.84 -0.59 7.56
C ASN A 64 -5.81 -0.98 6.45
N LEU A 65 -5.42 -1.95 5.65
CA LEU A 65 -6.17 -2.43 4.50
C LEU A 65 -6.43 -3.92 4.64
N VAL A 66 -7.60 -4.35 4.19
CA VAL A 66 -7.92 -5.75 3.95
C VAL A 66 -8.02 -5.95 2.44
N VAL A 67 -7.12 -6.75 1.89
CA VAL A 67 -6.99 -7.00 0.44
C VAL A 67 -7.43 -8.43 0.13
N TRP A 68 -8.60 -8.59 -0.47
CA TRP A 68 -9.11 -9.87 -0.96
C TRP A 68 -8.80 -10.03 -2.46
N LYS A 69 -8.32 -11.21 -2.86
CA LYS A 69 -7.89 -11.48 -4.25
C LYS A 69 -8.59 -12.73 -4.77
N SER A 70 -9.17 -12.64 -5.97
CA SER A 70 -9.90 -13.76 -6.58
C SER A 70 -8.97 -14.84 -7.14
N ALA A 71 -7.77 -14.50 -7.64
CA ALA A 71 -6.84 -15.47 -8.25
C ALA A 71 -6.49 -16.65 -7.34
N ASN A 72 -6.41 -16.41 -6.03
CA ASN A 72 -5.98 -17.39 -5.04
C ASN A 72 -6.95 -17.50 -3.84
N PHE A 73 -8.09 -16.79 -3.88
CA PHE A 73 -9.08 -16.74 -2.80
C PHE A 73 -8.48 -16.42 -1.42
N THR A 74 -7.48 -15.54 -1.37
CA THR A 74 -6.84 -15.14 -0.11
C THR A 74 -7.19 -13.71 0.28
N THR A 75 -7.22 -13.48 1.60
CA THR A 75 -7.33 -12.16 2.21
C THR A 75 -6.02 -11.84 2.92
N VAL A 76 -5.39 -10.72 2.56
CA VAL A 76 -4.12 -10.27 3.13
C VAL A 76 -4.34 -8.95 3.85
N PRO A 77 -4.05 -8.85 5.16
CA PRO A 77 -4.00 -7.58 5.85
C PRO A 77 -2.71 -6.84 5.47
N VAL A 78 -2.83 -5.54 5.20
CA VAL A 78 -1.69 -4.66 4.92
C VAL A 78 -1.73 -3.47 5.87
N THR A 79 -0.62 -3.25 6.57
CA THR A 79 -0.43 -2.08 7.42
C THR A 79 0.72 -1.23 6.90
N LEU A 80 0.49 0.07 6.71
CA LEU A 80 1.51 1.05 6.35
C LEU A 80 1.67 2.02 7.51
N GLY A 81 2.86 2.05 8.12
CA GLY A 81 3.17 2.88 9.28
C GLY A 81 4.35 3.80 8.98
N PRO A 82 4.16 4.90 8.22
CA PRO A 82 5.25 5.81 7.85
C PRO A 82 5.95 6.45 9.06
N ASN A 83 5.23 6.62 10.17
CA ASN A 83 5.74 7.20 11.41
C ASN A 83 6.16 6.15 12.43
N ASP A 84 5.85 4.87 12.21
CA ASP A 84 6.20 3.80 13.12
C ASP A 84 7.72 3.60 13.08
N ASN A 85 8.38 3.62 14.23
CA ASN A 85 9.80 3.33 14.33
C ASN A 85 10.04 2.17 15.30
N ASN A 86 10.73 1.14 14.84
CA ASN A 86 11.17 0.02 15.68
C ASN A 86 12.70 -0.06 15.81
N ASP A 87 13.40 1.05 15.54
CA ASP A 87 14.83 1.19 15.78
C ASP A 87 15.18 0.85 17.22
N SER A 88 16.23 0.08 17.39
CA SER A 88 16.79 -0.24 18.70
C SER A 88 17.21 1.05 19.40
N VAL A 89 16.83 1.15 20.68
CA VAL A 89 17.10 2.33 21.49
C VAL A 89 18.59 2.34 21.88
N ASN A 90 19.46 2.72 20.96
CA ASN A 90 20.91 2.77 21.19
C ASN A 90 21.35 3.96 22.06
N GLY A 91 20.38 4.75 22.54
CA GLY A 91 20.48 5.71 23.65
C GLY A 91 21.80 6.47 23.76
N THR A 92 22.24 6.69 25.00
CA THR A 92 23.50 7.40 25.35
C THR A 92 24.74 6.49 25.27
N ASP A 93 24.51 5.18 25.19
CA ASP A 93 25.52 4.13 25.16
C ASP A 93 26.21 4.04 23.78
N GLY A 94 25.50 4.35 22.69
CA GLY A 94 26.06 4.36 21.33
C GLY A 94 26.37 2.98 20.75
N GLY A 95 25.82 1.89 21.30
CA GLY A 95 26.10 0.51 20.88
C GLY A 95 27.27 -0.16 21.63
N ARG A 96 27.68 0.38 22.78
CA ARG A 96 28.68 -0.20 23.72
C ARG A 96 28.25 -1.54 24.34
N THR A 97 26.97 -1.88 24.35
CA THR A 97 26.51 -3.26 24.62
C THR A 97 26.88 -4.25 23.50
N GLY A 98 27.52 -3.79 22.43
CA GLY A 98 27.93 -4.62 21.28
C GLY A 98 26.79 -4.98 20.34
N LEU A 99 25.58 -4.47 20.59
CA LEU A 99 24.43 -4.66 19.72
C LEU A 99 24.40 -3.55 18.66
N PRO A 100 24.45 -3.90 17.35
CA PRO A 100 24.29 -2.91 16.29
C PRO A 100 22.88 -2.33 16.30
N GLN A 101 22.71 -1.14 15.70
CA GLN A 101 21.37 -0.61 15.43
C GLN A 101 20.56 -1.63 14.61
N ARG A 102 19.34 -1.93 15.05
CA ARG A 102 18.40 -2.84 14.38
C ARG A 102 17.05 -2.17 14.26
N GLY A 103 16.31 -2.51 13.21
CA GLY A 103 15.00 -1.89 12.94
C GLY A 103 15.11 -0.74 11.95
N GLY A 104 14.05 0.04 11.88
CA GLY A 104 13.95 1.25 11.07
C GLY A 104 12.52 1.76 11.02
N MET A 105 12.32 2.79 10.19
CA MET A 105 11.00 3.31 9.92
C MET A 105 10.12 2.29 9.17
N GLY A 106 8.84 2.28 9.51
CA GLY A 106 7.82 1.54 8.80
C GLY A 106 7.63 2.06 7.37
N LYS A 107 6.97 1.26 6.53
CA LYS A 107 6.76 1.58 5.13
C LYS A 107 5.55 2.50 4.96
N HIS A 108 5.73 3.58 4.19
CA HIS A 108 4.65 4.47 3.75
C HIS A 108 3.95 3.95 2.48
N LYS A 109 4.56 2.99 1.78
CA LYS A 109 4.11 2.49 0.48
C LYS A 109 4.46 1.03 0.29
N VAL A 110 3.58 0.29 -0.37
CA VAL A 110 3.84 -1.07 -0.86
C VAL A 110 3.16 -1.27 -2.22
N THR A 111 3.78 -2.06 -3.09
CA THR A 111 3.25 -2.40 -4.42
C THR A 111 3.15 -3.90 -4.57
N PHE A 112 1.97 -4.37 -4.96
CA PHE A 112 1.70 -5.75 -5.34
C PHE A 112 1.76 -5.88 -6.86
N HIS A 113 2.18 -7.04 -7.35
CA HIS A 113 2.41 -7.31 -8.77
C HIS A 113 1.70 -8.58 -9.21
N ALA A 114 1.09 -8.56 -10.38
CA ALA A 114 0.52 -9.75 -10.99
C ALA A 114 1.63 -10.80 -11.23
N GLN A 115 1.30 -12.07 -11.02
CA GLN A 115 2.25 -13.17 -11.21
C GLN A 115 1.72 -14.10 -12.30
N ASN A 116 2.58 -14.50 -13.23
CA ASN A 116 2.19 -15.40 -14.33
C ASN A 116 2.23 -16.89 -13.93
N ALA A 117 2.91 -17.23 -12.83
CA ALA A 117 3.07 -18.60 -12.38
C ALA A 117 2.91 -18.71 -10.87
N PHE A 118 2.10 -19.69 -10.44
CA PHE A 118 2.06 -20.18 -9.06
C PHE A 118 3.39 -20.90 -8.78
N SER A 119 4.43 -20.19 -8.34
CA SER A 119 5.72 -20.81 -8.10
C SER A 119 6.14 -20.65 -6.64
N ARG A 120 6.15 -21.77 -5.91
CA ARG A 120 6.88 -21.95 -4.64
C ARG A 120 6.36 -21.21 -3.41
N GLY A 121 5.08 -20.85 -3.36
CA GLY A 121 4.45 -20.31 -2.14
C GLY A 121 4.60 -18.80 -1.95
N ASP A 122 5.12 -18.08 -2.95
CA ASP A 122 5.06 -16.61 -3.06
C ASP A 122 3.68 -16.11 -3.54
N SER A 123 2.78 -17.05 -3.83
CA SER A 123 1.51 -16.85 -4.55
C SER A 123 0.47 -16.11 -3.72
N ILE A 124 0.78 -15.81 -2.45
CA ILE A 124 0.08 -14.82 -1.61
C ILE A 124 0.14 -13.43 -2.27
N GLY A 125 1.06 -13.18 -3.21
CA GLY A 125 1.15 -11.91 -3.94
C GLY A 125 0.29 -11.79 -5.19
N ASP A 126 -0.30 -12.87 -5.73
CA ASP A 126 -0.94 -12.78 -7.05
C ASP A 126 -2.24 -11.96 -7.01
N ILE A 127 -2.23 -10.88 -7.80
CA ILE A 127 -3.31 -9.91 -8.00
C ILE A 127 -3.94 -10.02 -9.39
N SER A 128 -3.65 -11.09 -10.15
CA SER A 128 -4.36 -11.38 -11.39
C SER A 128 -5.88 -11.54 -11.10
N GLY A 129 -6.74 -11.04 -11.99
CA GLY A 129 -8.19 -11.02 -11.74
C GLY A 129 -8.68 -9.90 -10.81
N LEU A 130 -9.76 -10.18 -10.07
CA LEU A 130 -10.43 -9.20 -9.22
C LEU A 130 -9.76 -9.11 -7.85
N VAL A 131 -9.34 -7.90 -7.50
CA VAL A 131 -8.87 -7.52 -6.17
C VAL A 131 -9.85 -6.54 -5.55
N THR A 132 -10.30 -6.84 -4.33
CA THR A 132 -11.12 -5.93 -3.52
C THR A 132 -10.29 -5.43 -2.35
N ILE A 133 -10.25 -4.11 -2.20
CA ILE A 133 -9.43 -3.42 -1.20
C ILE A 133 -10.35 -2.63 -0.29
N THR A 134 -10.28 -2.88 1.01
CA THR A 134 -11.08 -2.18 2.02
C THR A 134 -10.15 -1.46 2.98
N ASN A 135 -10.37 -0.16 3.18
CA ASN A 135 -9.68 0.58 4.22
C ASN A 135 -10.38 0.34 5.56
N THR A 136 -9.75 -0.45 6.43
CA THR A 136 -10.22 -0.72 7.79
C THR A 136 -9.50 0.12 8.84
N GLY A 137 -8.60 1.02 8.41
CA GLY A 137 -7.86 1.94 9.25
C GLY A 137 -8.61 3.24 9.51
N THR A 138 -7.89 4.19 10.10
CA THR A 138 -8.40 5.52 10.46
C THR A 138 -7.86 6.63 9.56
N ASN A 139 -6.92 6.31 8.67
CA ASN A 139 -6.27 7.26 7.75
C ASN A 139 -6.64 6.93 6.31
N ASN A 140 -6.68 7.96 5.46
CA ASN A 140 -6.89 7.78 4.02
C ASN A 140 -5.72 7.02 3.41
N VAL A 141 -6.02 6.27 2.34
CA VAL A 141 -5.01 5.52 1.58
C VAL A 141 -5.18 5.82 0.11
N THR A 142 -4.12 6.26 -0.54
CA THR A 142 -4.11 6.36 -2.00
C THR A 142 -3.91 4.98 -2.59
N VAL A 143 -4.82 4.57 -3.47
CA VAL A 143 -4.75 3.29 -4.19
C VAL A 143 -4.61 3.55 -5.69
N SER A 144 -3.56 3.00 -6.29
CA SER A 144 -3.30 3.11 -7.73
C SER A 144 -3.23 1.73 -8.37
N CYS A 145 -4.02 1.51 -9.40
CA CYS A 145 -4.08 0.24 -10.13
C CYS A 145 -3.69 0.46 -11.60
N ASN A 146 -2.66 -0.28 -12.04
CA ASN A 146 -2.08 -0.21 -13.38
C ASN A 146 -2.05 -1.58 -14.05
#